data_AF-A0A4Q5RQ08-F1
#
_entry.id   AF-A0A4Q5RQ08-F1
#
_cell.length_a   1.000
_cell.length_b   1.000
_cell.length_c   1.000
_cell.angle_alpha   90.00
_cell.angle_beta   90.00
_cell.angle_gamma   90.00
#
_symmetry.space_group_name_H-M   'P 1'
#
loop_
_entity.id
_entity.type
_entity.pdbx_description
1 polymer ?
#
loop_
_entity_poly.entity_id
_entity_poly.type
_entity_poly.pdbx_seq_one_letter_code
_entity_poly.pdbx_strand_id
1 'polypeptide(L)' 'MSLFITPAELEGMQIEELRALYGRLLSDLRRNPQSRFLTSDVHVSLRHVEQALARFAQRPRTPQGPRF' A
#
# COMPACT_ATOMS: atom_id res chain seq x y z
N MET A 1 -11.48 -5.65 -15.08
CA MET A 1 -10.92 -4.30 -14.89
C MET A 1 -9.71 -4.43 -13.97
N SER A 2 -8.52 -3.98 -14.40
CA SER A 2 -7.31 -3.93 -13.56
C SER A 2 -7.40 -2.69 -12.68
N LEU A 3 -7.45 -2.84 -11.36
CA LEU A 3 -7.43 -1.73 -10.42
C LEU A 3 -5.97 -1.36 -10.18
N PHE A 4 -5.47 -0.39 -10.96
CA PHE A 4 -4.15 0.21 -10.71
C PHE A 4 -4.28 1.24 -9.60
N ILE A 5 -3.51 1.08 -8.53
CA ILE A 5 -3.56 1.97 -7.36
C ILE A 5 -2.36 2.91 -7.40
N THR A 6 -2.65 4.21 -7.40
CA THR A 6 -1.63 5.25 -7.37
C THR A 6 -1.23 5.60 -5.93
N PRO A 7 -0.01 6.13 -5.71
CA PRO A 7 0.41 6.59 -4.38
C PRO A 7 -0.50 7.69 -3.82
N ALA A 8 -1.04 8.56 -4.67
CA ALA A 8 -1.94 9.65 -4.28
C ALA A 8 -3.27 9.12 -3.70
N GLU A 9 -3.77 7.99 -4.18
CA GLU A 9 -4.98 7.36 -3.63
C GLU A 9 -4.74 6.72 -2.25
N LEU A 10 -3.48 6.43 -1.92
CA LEU A 10 -3.09 5.90 -0.61
C LEU A 10 -2.79 7.02 0.39
N GLU A 11 -2.61 8.26 -0.06
CA GLU A 11 -2.41 9.40 0.80
C GLU A 11 -3.70 9.75 1.55
N GLY A 12 -3.67 9.62 2.88
CA GLY A 12 -4.82 9.86 3.74
C GLY A 12 -5.57 8.59 4.17
N MET A 13 -5.24 7.43 3.63
CA MET A 13 -5.76 6.14 4.12
C MET A 13 -5.16 5.78 5.47
N GLN A 14 -6.01 5.24 6.36
CA GLN A 14 -5.58 4.73 7.66
C GLN A 14 -4.86 3.39 7.52
N ILE A 15 -4.07 3.03 8.54
CA ILE A 15 -3.28 1.80 8.53
C ILE A 15 -4.15 0.53 8.38
N GLU A 16 -5.37 0.53 8.91
CA GLU A 16 -6.32 -0.58 8.78
C GLU A 16 -6.83 -0.72 7.34
N GLU A 17 -7.11 0.40 6.67
CA GLU A 17 -7.53 0.44 5.27
C GLU A 17 -6.41 -0.05 4.35
N LEU A 18 -5.18 0.39 4.59
CA LEU A 18 -4.00 -0.07 3.86
C LEU A 18 -3.76 -1.58 4.04
N ARG A 19 -3.97 -2.13 5.25
CA ARG A 19 -3.86 -3.57 5.51
C ARG A 19 -4.96 -4.37 4.81
N ALA A 20 -6.20 -3.87 4.83
CA ALA A 20 -7.32 -4.49 4.13
C ALA A 20 -7.07 -4.52 2.62
N LEU A 21 -6.57 -3.42 2.06
CA LEU A 21 -6.22 -3.29 0.65
C LEU A 21 -5.09 -4.26 0.25
N TYR A 22 -4.04 -4.36 1.06
CA TYR A 22 -2.95 -5.31 0.87
C TYR A 22 -3.46 -6.77 0.82
N GLY A 23 -4.30 -7.17 1.77
CA GLY A 23 -4.89 -8.52 1.82
C GLY A 23 -5.78 -8.84 0.62
N ARG A 24 -6.51 -7.84 0.11
CA ARG A 24 -7.33 -7.96 -1.10
C ARG A 24 -6.46 -8.18 -2.34
N LEU A 25 -5.43 -7.35 -2.54
CA LEU A 25 -4.50 -7.48 -3.68
C LEU A 25 -3.80 -8.85 -3.69
N LEU A 26 -3.36 -9.35 -2.52
CA LEU A 26 -2.79 -10.69 -2.42
C LEU A 26 -3.78 -11.80 -2.75
N SER A 27 -5.04 -11.66 -2.29
CA SER A 27 -6.09 -12.63 -2.60
C SER A 27 -6.41 -12.68 -4.08
N ASP A 28 -6.43 -11.54 -4.76
CA ASP A 28 -6.66 -11.43 -6.19
C ASP A 28 -5.50 -12.04 -7.00
N LEU A 29 -4.26 -11.82 -6.58
CA LEU A 29 -3.09 -12.51 -7.16
C LEU A 29 -3.20 -14.03 -7.02
N ARG A 30 -3.59 -14.50 -5.84
CA ARG A 30 -3.73 -15.95 -5.56
C ARG A 30 -4.84 -16.59 -6.39
N ARG A 31 -5.91 -15.85 -6.67
CA ARG A 31 -7.05 -16.32 -7.49
C ARG A 31 -6.75 -16.28 -8.99
N ASN A 32 -5.81 -15.45 -9.43
CA ASN A 32 -5.55 -15.23 -10.86
C ASN A 32 -4.06 -15.30 -11.23
N PRO A 33 -3.39 -16.46 -11.03
CA PRO A 33 -1.95 -16.60 -11.23
C PRO A 33 -1.50 -16.51 -12.71
N GLN A 34 -2.41 -16.64 -13.68
CA GLN A 34 -2.08 -16.72 -15.11
C GLN A 34 -2.06 -15.37 -15.83
N SER A 35 -2.56 -14.30 -15.22
CA SER A 35 -2.70 -13.02 -15.90
C SER A 35 -1.43 -12.18 -15.75
N ARG A 36 -0.41 -12.50 -16.56
CA ARG A 36 0.91 -11.82 -16.60
C ARG A 36 0.82 -10.28 -16.71
N PHE A 37 -0.22 -9.77 -17.35
CA PHE A 37 -0.44 -8.32 -17.51
C PHE A 37 -1.15 -7.70 -16.29
N LEU A 38 -2.13 -8.39 -15.69
CA LEU A 38 -2.76 -7.93 -14.44
C LEU A 38 -1.80 -8.01 -13.26
N THR A 39 -0.90 -9.00 -13.24
CA THR A 39 0.12 -9.11 -12.20
C THR A 39 1.04 -7.90 -12.16
N SER A 40 1.39 -7.30 -13.31
CA SER A 40 2.30 -6.15 -13.33
C SER A 40 1.73 -4.94 -12.57
N ASP A 41 0.49 -4.54 -12.88
CA ASP A 41 -0.17 -3.41 -12.20
C ASP A 41 -0.47 -3.70 -10.73
N VAL A 42 -0.83 -4.95 -10.42
CA VAL A 42 -1.10 -5.38 -9.04
C VAL A 42 0.18 -5.43 -8.22
N HIS A 43 1.32 -5.83 -8.79
CA HIS A 43 2.63 -5.76 -8.12
C HIS A 43 3.05 -4.32 -7.86
N VAL A 44 2.84 -3.40 -8.82
CA VAL A 44 3.10 -1.97 -8.60
C VAL A 44 2.19 -1.41 -7.50
N SER A 45 0.90 -1.75 -7.53
CA SER A 45 -0.07 -1.35 -6.51
C SER A 45 0.31 -1.89 -5.12
N LEU A 46 0.74 -3.15 -5.04
CA LEU A 46 1.26 -3.73 -3.79
C LEU A 46 2.47 -2.98 -3.27
N ARG A 47 3.42 -2.61 -4.15
CA ARG A 47 4.60 -1.83 -3.75
C ARG A 47 4.22 -0.46 -3.21
N HIS A 48 3.23 0.21 -3.80
CA HIS A 48 2.73 1.49 -3.28
C HIS A 48 2.10 1.32 -1.89
N VAL A 49 1.29 0.27 -1.68
CA VAL A 49 0.69 -0.04 -0.37
C VAL A 49 1.76 -0.38 0.67
N GLU A 50 2.76 -1.17 0.32
CA GLU A 50 3.91 -1.48 1.19
C GLU A 50 4.68 -0.23 1.59
N GLN A 51 4.92 0.69 0.64
CA GLN A 51 5.56 1.97 0.92
C GLN A 51 4.71 2.85 1.85
N ALA A 52 3.39 2.90 1.65
CA ALA A 52 2.49 3.63 2.53
C ALA A 52 2.50 3.04 3.95
N LEU A 53 2.40 1.72 4.09
CA LEU A 53 2.51 1.02 5.37
C LEU A 53 3.88 1.25 6.05
N ALA A 54 4.96 1.23 5.27
CA ALA A 54 6.30 1.54 5.77
C ALA A 54 6.39 2.98 6.28
N ARG A 55 5.77 3.97 5.63
CA ARG A 55 5.70 5.36 6.12
C ARG A 55 4.92 5.46 7.44
N PHE A 56 3.87 4.67 7.63
CA PHE A 56 3.18 4.58 8.93
C PHE A 56 4.07 4.00 10.03
N ALA A 57 4.83 2.94 9.73
CA ALA A 57 5.79 2.35 10.67
C ALA A 57 7.01 3.24 10.94
N GLN A 58 7.44 3.99 9.92
CA GLN A 58 8.54 4.96 9.99
C GLN A 58 8.09 6.34 10.42
N ARG A 59 6.80 6.56 10.73
CA ARG A 59 6.32 7.86 11.21
C ARG A 59 7.25 8.24 12.34
N PRO A 60 8.11 9.27 12.14
CA PRO A 60 9.02 9.66 13.18
C PRO A 60 8.11 9.99 14.34
N ARG A 61 8.30 9.32 15.49
CA ARG A 61 7.94 9.94 16.76
C ARG A 61 8.50 11.35 16.62
N THR A 62 7.60 12.33 16.63
CA THR A 62 7.97 13.74 16.66
C THR A 62 9.24 13.89 17.48
N PRO A 63 10.30 14.56 17.00
CA PRO A 63 11.33 14.98 17.92
C PRO A 63 10.65 15.91 18.92
N GLN A 64 10.19 15.36 20.05
CA GLN A 64 9.89 16.09 21.26
C GLN A 64 11.22 16.67 21.71
N GLY A 65 11.50 17.87 21.24
CA GLY A 65 12.59 18.69 21.73
C GLY A 65 12.08 20.11 21.88
N PRO A 66 11.74 20.57 23.09
CA PRO A 66 11.61 22.00 23.32
C PRO A 66 13.02 22.58 23.19
N ARG A 67 13.23 23.44 22.20
CA ARG A 67 14.38 24.34 22.25
C ARG A 67 13.88 25.69 22.76
N PHE A 68 14.15 25.88 24.05
CA PHE A 68 14.24 27.16 24.74
C PHE A 68 15.01 28.19 23.90
#